data_AF-A0A9D6XAX1-F1
#
_entry.id   AF-A0A9D6XAX1-F1
#
_cell.length_a   1.000
_cell.length_b   1.000
_cell.length_c   1.000
_cell.angle_alpha   90.00
_cell.angle_beta   90.00
_cell.angle_gamma   90.00
#
_symmetry.space_group_name_H-M   'P 1'
#
loop_
_entity.id
_entity.type
_entity.pdbx_description
1 polymer ?
#
loop_
_entity_poly.entity_id
_entity_poly.type
_entity_poly.pdbx_seq_one_letter_code
_entity_poly.pdbx_strand_id
1 'polypeptide(L)'
;MMLSCREAVRLISEGMDRPLPVWKRVSLRVHVLICTLCERYGRQLLFIRDAVRRHPDELAGVDRAAVPVLSSEARERIRRAIRQQQDQ
;
A
#
# COMPACT_ATOMS: atom_id res chain seq x y z
N MET A 1 13.81 3.20 -20.24
CA MET A 1 14.96 2.29 -20.12
C MET A 1 16.05 2.82 -19.19
N MET A 2 15.78 3.79 -18.31
CA MET A 2 16.69 4.21 -17.24
C MET A 2 15.97 4.22 -15.90
N LEU A 3 15.41 3.07 -15.51
CA LEU A 3 14.93 2.90 -14.15
C LEU A 3 16.03 2.17 -13.38
N SER A 4 16.64 2.85 -12.42
CA SER A 4 17.62 2.21 -11.53
C SER A 4 16.91 1.28 -10.56
N CYS A 5 17.63 0.29 -10.01
CA CYS A 5 17.07 -0.61 -9.00
C CYS A 5 16.55 0.16 -7.77
N ARG A 6 17.21 1.27 -7.40
CA ARG A 6 16.78 2.15 -6.30
C ARG A 6 15.42 2.78 -6.57
N GLU A 7 15.22 3.30 -7.78
CA GLU A 7 13.94 3.87 -8.19
C GLU A 7 12.87 2.81 -8.35
N ALA A 8 13.22 1.63 -8.88
CA ALA A 8 12.31 0.51 -9.00
C ALA A 8 11.78 0.06 -7.64
N VAL A 9 12.65 -0.13 -6.64
CA VAL A 9 12.26 -0.45 -5.26
C VAL A 9 11.32 0.62 -4.69
N ARG A 10 11.63 1.90 -4.92
CA ARG A 10 10.77 3.00 -4.47
C ARG A 10 9.39 2.96 -5.13
N LEU A 11 9.33 2.74 -6.44
CA LEU A 11 8.07 2.64 -7.18
C LEU A 11 7.26 1.39 -6.80
N ILE A 12 7.92 0.26 -6.51
CA ILE A 12 7.26 -0.95 -6.00
C ILE A 12 6.54 -0.61 -4.68
N SER A 13 7.24 0.03 -3.74
CA SER A 13 6.65 0.45 -2.46
C SER A 13 5.52 1.46 -2.66
N GLU A 14 5.76 2.51 -3.44
CA GLU A 14 4.76 3.55 -3.74
C GLU A 14 3.50 2.96 -4.40
N GLY A 15 3.66 1.98 -5.28
CA GLY A 15 2.56 1.28 -5.95
C GLY A 15 1.70 0.42 -5.01
N MET A 16 2.17 0.12 -3.80
CA MET A 16 1.38 -0.56 -2.77
C MET A 16 0.44 0.38 -2.02
N ASP A 17 0.78 1.67 -1.96
CA ASP A 17 0.04 2.68 -1.20
C ASP A 17 -0.88 3.48 -2.11
N ARG A 18 -0.44 3.79 -3.33
CA ARG A 18 -1.20 4.60 -4.30
C ARG A 18 -1.08 4.07 -5.73
N PRO A 19 -2.09 4.31 -6.57
CA PRO A 19 -1.99 3.97 -7.99
C PRO A 19 -0.89 4.80 -8.65
N LEU A 20 0.04 4.12 -9.33
CA LEU A 20 1.07 4.77 -10.12
C LEU A 20 0.53 5.24 -11.47
N PRO A 21 1.02 6.38 -12.01
CA PRO A 21 0.87 6.77 -13.40
C PRO A 21 1.23 5.62 -14.35
N VAL A 22 0.50 5.49 -15.46
CA VAL A 22 0.62 4.37 -16.40
C VAL A 22 2.05 4.20 -16.91
N TRP A 23 2.73 5.30 -17.25
CA TRP A 23 4.11 5.28 -17.75
C TRP A 23 5.12 4.76 -16.71
N LYS A 24 4.93 5.10 -15.43
CA LYS A 24 5.75 4.58 -14.32
C LYS A 24 5.52 3.08 -14.14
N ARG A 25 4.26 2.64 -14.26
CA ARG A 25 3.88 1.23 -14.16
C ARG A 25 4.50 0.39 -15.28
N VAL A 26 4.48 0.87 -16.51
CA VAL A 26 5.10 0.17 -17.66
C VAL A 26 6.62 0.10 -17.48
N SER A 27 7.26 1.21 -17.13
CA SER A 27 8.72 1.25 -16.90
C SER A 27 9.15 0.31 -15.78
N LEU A 28 8.40 0.28 -14.69
CA LEU A 28 8.65 -0.63 -13.57
C LEU A 28 8.46 -2.10 -13.98
N ARG A 29 7.40 -2.43 -14.72
CA ARG A 29 7.16 -3.80 -15.22
C ARG A 29 8.32 -4.29 -16.09
N VAL A 30 8.79 -3.47 -17.02
CA VAL A 30 9.94 -3.81 -17.86
C VAL A 30 11.19 -4.06 -17.01
N HIS A 31 11.47 -3.21 -16.03
CA HIS A 31 12.63 -3.39 -15.14
C HIS A 31 12.54 -4.67 -14.29
N VAL A 32 11.36 -4.97 -13.75
CA VAL A 32 11.14 -6.19 -12.94
C VAL A 32 11.30 -7.46 -13.80
N LEU A 33 10.89 -7.44 -15.06
CA LEU A 33 11.07 -8.58 -15.97
C LEU A 33 12.53 -8.92 -16.27
N ILE A 34 13.44 -7.93 -16.22
CA ILE A 34 14.87 -8.12 -16.54
C ILE A 34 15.76 -8.21 -15.30
N CYS A 35 15.26 -7.80 -14.13
CA CYS A 35 16.05 -7.74 -12.90
C CYS A 35 15.46 -8.68 -11.83
N THR A 36 16.11 -9.84 -11.65
CA THR A 36 15.70 -10.87 -10.67
C THR A 36 15.64 -10.34 -9.24
N LEU A 37 16.50 -9.37 -8.88
CA LEU A 37 16.49 -8.77 -7.54
C LEU A 37 15.21 -7.98 -7.28
N CYS A 38 14.83 -7.10 -8.21
CA CYS A 38 13.62 -6.29 -8.11
C CYS A 38 12.36 -7.16 -8.18
N GLU A 39 12.38 -8.23 -8.97
CA GLU A 39 11.32 -9.24 -9.01
C GLU A 39 11.15 -9.95 -7.66
N ARG A 40 12.25 -10.44 -7.08
CA ARG A 40 12.24 -11.09 -5.76
C ARG A 40 11.77 -10.14 -4.66
N TYR A 41 12.25 -8.90 -4.67
CA TYR A 41 11.83 -7.87 -3.73
C TYR A 41 10.32 -7.60 -3.80
N GLY A 42 9.77 -7.45 -5.02
CA GLY A 42 8.33 -7.26 -5.23
C GLY A 42 7.51 -8.43 -4.68
N ARG A 43 7.94 -9.68 -4.93
CA ARG A 43 7.29 -10.88 -4.34
C ARG A 43 7.34 -10.89 -2.82
N GLN A 44 8.48 -10.53 -2.23
CA GLN A 44 8.63 -10.47 -0.77
C GLN A 44 7.70 -9.43 -0.15
N LEU A 45 7.58 -8.25 -0.75
CA LEU A 45 6.68 -7.20 -0.29
C LEU A 45 5.21 -7.65 -0.32
N LEU A 46 4.80 -8.31 -1.41
CA LEU A 46 3.45 -8.88 -1.53
C LEU A 46 3.20 -9.94 -0.46
N PHE A 47 4.15 -10.85 -0.23
CA PHE A 47 4.06 -11.86 0.82
C PHE A 47 3.88 -11.25 2.21
N ILE A 48 4.68 -10.23 2.57
CA ILE A 48 4.55 -9.55 3.87
C ILE A 48 3.17 -8.89 3.99
N ARG A 49 2.73 -8.16 2.96
CA ARG A 49 1.43 -7.47 2.96
C ARG A 49 0.26 -8.43 3.15
N ASP A 50 0.34 -9.57 2.51
CA ASP A 50 -0.67 -10.61 2.53
C ASP A 50 -0.66 -11.41 3.84
N ALA A 51 0.51 -11.75 4.38
CA ALA A 51 0.66 -12.32 5.72
C ALA A 51 0.03 -11.41 6.79
N VAL A 52 0.33 -10.10 6.74
CA VAL A 52 -0.24 -9.10 7.65
C VAL A 52 -1.76 -9.01 7.52
N ARG A 53 -2.32 -9.17 6.32
CA ARG A 53 -3.78 -9.11 6.10
C ARG A 53 -4.51 -10.38 6.54
N ARG A 54 -3.88 -11.55 6.44
CA ARG A 54 -4.50 -12.84 6.77
C ARG A 54 -4.42 -13.22 8.24
N HIS A 55 -3.36 -12.82 8.92
CA HIS A 55 -3.13 -13.14 10.33
C HIS A 55 -3.04 -11.88 11.16
N PRO A 56 -4.04 -11.00 11.07
CA PRO A 56 -3.89 -9.70 11.66
C PRO A 56 -3.86 -9.88 13.20
N ASP A 57 -4.49 -10.94 13.78
CA ASP A 57 -4.63 -11.16 15.25
C ASP A 57 -3.40 -11.88 15.84
N GLU A 58 -2.75 -12.74 15.05
CA GLU A 58 -1.56 -13.49 15.49
C GLU A 58 -0.27 -12.66 15.35
N LEU A 59 -0.21 -11.74 14.38
CA LEU A 59 0.94 -10.85 14.19
C LEU A 59 0.89 -9.62 15.10
N ALA A 60 -0.31 -9.28 15.58
CA ALA A 60 -0.49 -8.26 16.58
C ALA A 60 -0.39 -8.92 17.96
N GLY A 61 0.77 -8.82 18.61
CA GLY A 61 0.83 -8.83 20.08
C GLY A 61 0.09 -7.62 20.70
N VAL A 62 -0.91 -7.08 20.00
CA VAL A 62 -1.72 -5.91 20.31
C VAL A 62 -3.15 -6.40 20.20
N ASP A 63 -3.83 -6.44 21.34
CA ASP A 63 -5.23 -6.82 21.44
C ASP A 63 -6.04 -6.03 20.40
N ARG A 64 -6.69 -6.73 19.47
CA ARG A 64 -7.53 -6.08 18.46
C ARG A 64 -8.71 -5.33 19.06
N ALA A 65 -9.17 -5.77 20.24
CA ALA A 65 -10.16 -5.04 21.00
C ALA A 65 -9.63 -3.68 21.48
N ALA A 66 -8.29 -3.50 21.55
CA ALA A 66 -7.62 -2.26 21.88
C ALA A 66 -7.18 -1.42 20.67
N VAL A 67 -7.41 -1.87 19.43
CA VAL A 67 -7.25 -0.99 18.26
C VAL A 67 -8.24 0.16 18.42
N PRO A 68 -7.80 1.42 18.56
CA PRO A 68 -8.70 2.52 18.84
C PRO A 68 -9.64 2.70 17.66
N VAL A 69 -10.89 2.25 17.82
CA VAL A 69 -11.94 2.52 16.84
C VAL A 69 -12.42 3.95 17.07
N LEU A 70 -12.62 4.70 16.00
CA LEU A 70 -13.25 6.02 16.08
C LEU A 70 -14.59 5.91 16.81
N SER A 71 -14.85 6.81 17.76
CA SER A 71 -16.18 6.94 18.36
C SER A 71 -17.23 7.17 17.27
N SER A 72 -18.47 6.77 17.54
CA SER A 72 -19.60 6.99 16.63
C SER A 72 -19.72 8.46 16.22
N GLU A 73 -19.51 9.36 17.16
CA GLU A 73 -19.48 10.81 16.94
C GLU A 73 -18.32 11.24 16.02
N ALA A 74 -17.09 10.79 16.28
CA ALA A 74 -15.93 11.13 15.43
C ALA A 74 -16.11 10.60 14.00
N ARG A 75 -16.65 9.39 13.86
CA ARG A 75 -16.97 8.80 12.55
C ARG A 75 -18.03 9.63 11.80
N GLU A 76 -19.07 10.09 12.49
CA GLU A 76 -20.13 10.89 11.86
C GLU A 76 -19.65 12.29 11.45
N ARG A 77 -18.80 12.94 12.27
CA ARG A 77 -18.17 14.21 11.91
C ARG A 77 -17.35 14.10 10.61
N ILE A 78 -16.53 13.05 10.49
CA ILE A 78 -15.73 12.80 9.28
C ILE A 78 -16.63 12.56 8.06
N ARG A 79 -17.69 11.75 8.20
CA ARG A 79 -18.65 11.51 7.10
C ARG A 79 -19.35 12.78 6.62
N ARG A 80 -19.75 13.66 7.54
CA ARG A 80 -20.37 14.95 7.20
C ARG A 80 -19.39 15.86 6.46
N ALA A 81 -18.15 15.96 6.93
CA ALA A 81 -17.12 16.77 6.27
C ALA A 81 -16.79 16.28 4.85
N ILE A 82 -16.68 14.96 4.65
CA ILE A 82 -16.39 14.40 3.31
C ILE A 82 -17.54 14.71 2.33
N ARG A 83 -18.81 14.56 2.76
CA ARG A 83 -19.97 14.89 1.91
C ARG A 83 -19.96 16.37 1.49
N GLN A 84 -19.70 17.27 2.44
CA GLN A 84 -19.61 18.71 2.16
C GLN A 84 -18.51 19.07 1.15
N GLN A 85 -17.40 18.33 1.11
CA GLN A 85 -16.35 18.51 0.10
C GLN A 85 -16.69 17.93 -1.27
N GLN A 86 -17.64 16.99 -1.34
CA GLN A 86 -18.06 16.37 -2.61
C GLN A 86 -19.17 17.16 -3.31
N ASP A 87 -19.93 17.96 -2.55
CA ASP A 87 -21.01 18.83 -3.05
C ASP A 87 -20.53 20.24 -3.45
N GLN A 88 -19.23 20.53 -3.31
CA GLN A 88 -18.55 21.76 -3.76
C GLN A 88 -17.68 21.48 -4.99
#